data_AF-A0A2V6YVK8-F1
#
_entry.id   AF-A0A2V6YVK8-F1
#
_cell.length_a   1.000
_cell.length_b   1.000
_cell.length_c   1.000
_cell.angle_alpha   90.00
_cell.angle_beta   90.00
_cell.angle_gamma   90.00
#
_symmetry.space_group_name_H-M   'P 1'
#
loop_
_entity.id
_entity.type
_entity.pdbx_description
1 polymer ?
#
loop_
_entity_poly.entity_id
_entity_poly.type
_entity_poly.pdbx_seq_one_letter_code
_entity_poly.pdbx_strand_id
1 'polypeptide(L)'
;MRRRVAAALAVVGLVTACATTGQWAYEKKSATPARLDHDLATCRSESLDPSVFGLTAEQRVDRTRLNRCMERKGYAVRRVE
;
A
#
# COMPACT_ATOMS: atom_id res chain seq x y z
N MET A 1 8.03 -47.88 -31.87
CA MET A 1 6.66 -47.33 -31.71
C MET A 1 6.68 -46.21 -30.69
N ARG A 2 6.11 -45.07 -31.06
CA ARG A 2 6.04 -43.81 -30.30
C ARG A 2 5.20 -43.99 -29.03
N ARG A 3 5.67 -43.52 -27.86
CA ARG A 3 4.80 -43.00 -26.79
C ARG A 3 5.57 -42.14 -25.76
N ARG A 4 5.71 -40.87 -26.14
CA ARG A 4 5.43 -39.64 -25.36
C ARG A 4 6.16 -39.45 -24.02
N VAL A 5 7.31 -38.80 -24.18
CA VAL A 5 7.86 -37.64 -23.44
C VAL A 5 6.87 -36.92 -22.50
N ALA A 6 7.43 -36.52 -21.36
CA ALA A 6 7.04 -35.45 -20.42
C ALA A 6 5.90 -35.75 -19.43
N ALA A 7 6.27 -36.29 -18.27
CA ALA A 7 5.54 -36.03 -17.03
C ALA A 7 5.85 -34.59 -16.59
N ALA A 8 4.78 -33.80 -16.48
CA ALA A 8 4.80 -32.35 -16.33
C ALA A 8 5.38 -31.89 -14.98
N LEU A 9 6.46 -31.12 -15.04
CA LEU A 9 6.84 -30.15 -14.00
C LEU A 9 5.87 -28.96 -14.10
N ALA A 10 4.79 -28.97 -13.33
CA ALA A 10 3.94 -27.80 -13.17
C ALA A 10 4.53 -26.89 -12.10
N VAL A 11 5.14 -25.83 -12.61
CA VAL A 11 5.83 -24.72 -11.93
C VAL A 11 4.94 -24.00 -10.93
N VAL A 12 5.56 -23.62 -9.81
CA VAL A 12 5.11 -22.67 -8.79
C VAL A 12 4.53 -21.40 -9.43
N GLY A 13 3.24 -21.14 -9.21
CA GLY A 13 2.58 -19.88 -9.55
C GLY A 13 2.52 -18.96 -8.34
N LEU A 14 3.42 -17.99 -8.28
CA LEU A 14 3.55 -16.97 -7.25
C LEU A 14 2.22 -16.28 -6.91
N VAL A 15 2.05 -16.00 -5.62
CA VAL A 15 1.06 -15.08 -5.08
C VAL A 15 1.35 -13.68 -5.61
N THR A 16 0.88 -13.36 -6.81
CA THR A 16 0.80 -11.98 -7.29
C THR A 16 -0.44 -11.34 -6.69
N ALA A 17 -0.42 -11.12 -5.36
CA ALA A 17 -1.11 -9.99 -4.80
C ALA A 17 -0.33 -8.74 -5.26
N CYS A 18 -0.41 -8.43 -6.56
CA CYS A 18 -0.06 -7.13 -7.07
C CYS A 18 -0.89 -6.15 -6.25
N ALA A 19 -0.23 -5.42 -5.36
CA ALA A 19 -0.81 -4.31 -4.64
C ALA A 19 -1.16 -3.23 -5.67
N THR A 20 -2.26 -3.41 -6.39
CA THR A 20 -2.86 -2.39 -7.26
C THR A 20 -3.60 -1.40 -6.37
N THR A 21 -2.89 -0.82 -5.42
CA THR A 21 -3.34 0.36 -4.70
C THR A 21 -2.54 1.50 -5.28
N GLY A 22 -3.19 2.41 -6.03
CA GLY A 22 -2.49 3.54 -6.67
C GLY A 22 -1.45 4.14 -5.72
N GLN A 23 -0.20 4.20 -6.19
CA GLN A 23 0.91 4.62 -5.34
C GLN A 23 0.69 6.11 -5.01
N TRP A 24 0.76 6.47 -3.72
CA TRP A 24 0.66 7.87 -3.30
C TRP A 24 2.06 8.38 -2.94
N ALA A 25 2.46 9.50 -3.54
CA ALA A 25 3.66 10.23 -3.16
C ALA A 25 3.32 11.30 -2.14
N TYR A 26 4.11 11.36 -1.07
CA TYR A 26 4.02 12.36 -0.02
C TYR A 26 5.33 13.13 0.02
N GLU A 27 5.29 14.41 -0.34
CA GLU A 27 6.49 15.23 -0.44
C GLU A 27 6.45 16.44 0.46
N LYS A 28 7.55 16.66 1.17
CA LYS A 28 7.78 17.86 1.97
C LYS A 28 9.28 18.14 1.94
N LYS A 29 9.66 19.30 1.40
CA LYS A 29 11.07 19.65 1.13
C LYS A 29 12.00 19.52 2.34
N SER A 30 11.46 19.68 3.55
CA SER A 30 12.22 19.62 4.80
C SER A 30 12.08 18.29 5.57
N ALA A 31 11.33 17.31 5.03
CA ALA A 31 11.12 16.03 5.71
C ALA A 31 12.24 15.05 5.38
N THR A 32 12.79 14.44 6.42
CA THR A 32 13.66 13.27 6.27
C THR A 32 12.81 12.02 6.05
N PRO A 33 13.36 10.94 5.47
CA PRO A 33 12.64 9.66 5.32
C PRO A 33 12.07 9.14 6.65
N ALA A 34 12.87 9.16 7.72
CA ALA A 34 12.41 8.73 9.04
C ALA A 34 11.25 9.58 9.58
N ARG A 35 11.24 10.89 9.29
CA ARG A 35 10.13 11.78 9.66
C ARG A 35 8.88 11.49 8.84
N LEU A 36 9.02 11.22 7.55
CA LEU A 36 7.92 10.77 6.70
C LEU A 36 7.30 9.48 7.23
N ASP A 37 8.11 8.48 7.58
CA ASP A 37 7.62 7.21 8.11
C ASP A 37 6.88 7.39 9.43
N HIS A 38 7.42 8.22 10.33
CA HIS A 38 6.78 8.56 11.59
C HIS A 38 5.42 9.25 11.36
N ASP A 39 5.39 10.28 10.51
CA ASP A 39 4.18 11.03 10.22
C ASP A 39 3.12 10.16 9.52
N LEU A 40 3.53 9.25 8.63
CA LEU A 40 2.66 8.26 8.01
C LEU A 40 2.09 7.28 9.04
N ALA A 41 2.90 6.80 9.99
CA ALA A 41 2.45 5.90 11.03
C ALA A 41 1.39 6.57 11.93
N THR A 42 1.63 7.83 12.34
CA THR A 42 0.65 8.63 13.10
C THR A 42 -0.62 8.86 12.30
N CYS A 43 -0.52 9.30 11.04
CA CYS A 43 -1.71 9.58 10.24
C CYS A 43 -2.48 8.31 9.87
N ARG A 44 -1.83 7.15 9.74
CA ARG A 44 -2.52 5.87 9.51
C ARG A 44 -3.39 5.48 10.69
N SER A 45 -2.90 5.59 11.92
CA SER A 45 -3.69 5.23 13.11
C SER A 45 -4.92 6.12 13.27
N GLU A 46 -4.81 7.42 12.98
CA GLU A 46 -5.95 8.37 12.95
C GLU A 46 -6.96 8.09 11.83
N SER A 47 -6.55 7.38 10.79
CA SER A 47 -7.34 7.14 9.59
C SER A 47 -7.94 5.74 9.53
N LEU A 48 -7.78 4.94 10.60
CA LEU A 48 -8.45 3.65 10.69
C LEU A 48 -9.95 3.85 10.82
N ASP A 49 -10.69 3.27 9.87
CA ASP A 49 -12.15 3.25 9.91
C ASP A 49 -12.64 1.93 10.53
N PRO A 50 -13.25 1.95 11.72
CA PRO A 50 -13.76 0.74 12.36
C PRO A 50 -15.00 0.16 11.65
N SER A 51 -15.66 0.92 10.77
CA SER A 51 -16.83 0.47 10.03
C SER A 51 -16.47 -0.34 8.77
N VAL A 52 -15.22 -0.23 8.30
CA VAL A 52 -14.71 -0.98 7.15
C VAL A 52 -14.18 -2.33 7.63
N PHE A 53 -14.72 -3.42 7.07
CA PHE A 53 -14.18 -4.76 7.31
C PHE A 53 -12.88 -4.95 6.52
N GLY A 54 -11.81 -5.35 7.23
CA GLY A 54 -10.52 -5.67 6.65
C GLY A 54 -9.71 -6.55 7.59
N LEU A 55 -9.02 -7.53 7.03
CA LEU A 55 -8.16 -8.48 7.76
C LEU A 55 -6.91 -7.81 8.32
N THR A 56 -6.41 -6.76 7.66
CA THR A 56 -5.25 -5.98 8.11
C THR A 56 -5.64 -4.54 8.45
N ALA A 57 -4.78 -3.85 9.21
CA ALA A 57 -4.96 -2.42 9.50
C ALA A 57 -4.93 -1.59 8.21
N GLU A 58 -4.08 -1.93 7.25
CA GLU A 58 -3.92 -1.21 5.98
C GLU A 58 -5.18 -1.24 5.13
N GLN A 59 -5.92 -2.35 5.15
CA GLN A 59 -7.20 -2.49 4.46
C GLN A 59 -8.30 -1.60 5.05
N ARG A 60 -8.16 -1.23 6.33
CA ARG A 60 -9.11 -0.38 7.06
C ARG A 60 -8.72 1.10 7.09
N VAL A 61 -7.61 1.47 6.43
CA VAL A 61 -7.21 2.89 6.34
C VAL A 61 -8.10 3.61 5.33
N ASP A 62 -8.86 4.58 5.80
CA ASP A 62 -9.53 5.56 4.94
C ASP A 62 -8.46 6.47 4.29
N ARG A 63 -8.26 6.27 2.99
CA ARG A 63 -7.25 7.01 2.22
C ARG A 63 -7.50 8.53 2.21
N THR A 64 -8.76 8.96 2.23
CA THR A 64 -9.13 10.37 2.22
C THR A 64 -8.79 11.02 3.57
N ARG A 65 -8.99 10.31 4.68
CA ARG A 65 -8.54 10.77 6.00
C ARG A 65 -7.02 10.82 6.10
N LEU A 66 -6.34 9.80 5.58
CA LEU A 66 -4.88 9.73 5.58
C LEU A 66 -4.27 10.92 4.82
N ASN A 67 -4.74 11.15 3.60
CA ASN A 67 -4.25 12.23 2.75
C ASN A 67 -4.47 13.60 3.41
N ARG A 68 -5.66 13.86 3.96
CA ARG A 68 -5.94 15.10 4.70
C ARG A 68 -5.05 15.27 5.93
N CYS A 69 -4.72 14.19 6.65
CA CYS A 69 -3.78 14.26 7.77
C CYS A 69 -2.37 14.66 7.30
N MET A 70 -1.90 14.06 6.20
CA MET A 70 -0.60 14.39 5.61
C MET A 70 -0.55 15.85 5.12
N GLU A 71 -1.62 16.34 4.49
CA GLU A 71 -1.75 17.75 4.07
C GLU A 71 -1.67 18.70 5.26
N ARG A 72 -2.37 18.41 6.37
CA ARG A 72 -2.27 19.22 7.61
C ARG A 72 -0.86 19.25 8.19
N LYS A 73 -0.09 18.17 8.02
CA LYS A 73 1.34 18.11 8.38
C LYS A 73 2.26 18.81 7.38
N GLY A 74 1.71 19.38 6.31
CA GLY A 74 2.44 20.16 5.30
C GLY A 74 3.08 19.32 4.20
N TYR A 75 2.57 18.11 3.96
CA TYR A 75 2.97 17.29 2.81
C TYR A 75 2.10 17.62 1.60
N ALA A 76 2.72 17.72 0.43
CA ALA A 76 2.04 17.65 -0.85
C ALA A 76 1.70 16.19 -1.15
N VAL A 77 0.42 15.91 -1.34
CA VAL A 77 -0.09 14.57 -1.65
C VAL A 77 -0.34 14.46 -3.15
N ARG A 78 0.27 13.46 -3.79
CA ARG A 78 0.13 13.23 -5.23
C ARG A 78 -0.17 11.77 -5.51
N ARG A 79 -1.10 11.51 -6.42
CA ARG A 79 -1.28 10.16 -6.97
C ARG A 79 -0.18 9.94 -8.01
N VAL A 80 0.52 8.82 -7.90
CA VAL A 80 1.49 8.35 -8.87
C VAL A 80 0.81 7.25 -9.67
N GLU A 81 0.84 7.39 -10.99
CA GLU A 81 0.29 6.43 -11.94
C GLU A 81 1.33 5.38 -12.32
#